data_AF-A0A2V1D4N6-F1
#
_entry.id   AF-A0A2V1D4N6-F1
#
_cell.length_a   1.000
_cell.length_b   1.000
_cell.length_c   1.000
_cell.angle_alpha   90.00
_cell.angle_beta   90.00
_cell.angle_gamma   90.00
#
_symmetry.space_group_name_H-M   'P 1'
#
loop_
_entity.id
_entity.type
_entity.pdbx_description
1 polymer ?
#
loop_
_entity_poly.entity_id
_entity_poly.type
_entity_poly.pdbx_seq_one_letter_code
_entity_poly.pdbx_strand_id
1 'polypeptide(L)'
;TSDSEGKHITPGSVRGLRRAVKAMSKEKEDINLGIDLIIRASEKLAMRNEIFEHENQGLCTALVNEKKWRKRGRPAGLFDQERPGAAQFFSPAKVAAVRSRMRELEEQKQREKAKAEERRRNRAAEKERKAQEALKKREERRKARAEKLQQKEREREERLVRLQVNKQIRQEKQLQKDQQKKEKKPQKRKREDSATESAKRHKSVVGRNGRQITLPLRFRD
;
A
#
# COMPACT_ATOMS: atom_id res chain seq x y z
N THR A 1 18.95 6.27 -9.88
CA THR A 1 19.17 6.19 -11.33
C THR A 1 19.59 7.53 -11.85
N SER A 2 20.90 7.79 -11.85
CA SER A 2 21.60 8.65 -12.81
C SER A 2 23.04 8.77 -12.33
N ASP A 3 23.83 7.74 -12.65
CA ASP A 3 25.29 7.85 -12.70
C ASP A 3 25.63 8.86 -13.80
N SER A 4 26.08 10.04 -13.42
CA SER A 4 26.75 10.98 -14.32
C SER A 4 28.04 11.46 -13.68
N GLU A 5 28.91 10.51 -13.30
CA GLU A 5 30.33 10.81 -13.16
C GLU A 5 30.87 11.09 -14.57
N GLY A 6 30.78 12.35 -14.98
CA GLY A 6 31.35 12.83 -16.23
C GLY A 6 32.86 12.58 -16.20
N LYS A 7 33.34 11.71 -17.08
CA LYS A 7 34.78 11.57 -17.35
C LYS A 7 35.30 12.92 -17.85
N HIS A 8 35.88 13.71 -16.97
CA HIS A 8 36.57 14.95 -17.32
C HIS A 8 37.85 14.58 -18.07
N ILE A 9 37.75 14.39 -19.38
CA ILE A 9 38.90 14.20 -20.26
C ILE A 9 39.69 15.51 -20.25
N THR A 10 40.93 15.47 -19.75
CA THR A 10 41.84 16.61 -19.80
C THR A 10 42.05 17.00 -21.26
N PRO A 11 41.74 18.25 -21.65
CA PRO A 11 41.81 18.64 -23.05
C PRO A 11 43.27 18.70 -23.50
N GLY A 12 43.66 17.82 -24.42
CA GLY A 12 45.03 17.75 -24.97
C GLY A 12 45.41 18.87 -25.94
N SER A 13 44.55 19.88 -26.16
CA SER A 13 44.83 21.02 -27.03
C SER A 13 44.29 22.33 -26.47
N VAL A 14 44.94 23.46 -26.81
CA VAL A 14 44.52 24.81 -26.39
C VAL A 14 43.10 25.14 -26.83
N ARG A 15 42.67 24.66 -28.01
CA ARG A 15 41.29 24.85 -28.50
C ARG A 15 40.29 24.02 -27.70
N GLY A 16 40.67 22.80 -27.30
CA GLY A 16 39.89 21.96 -26.38
C GLY A 16 39.72 22.61 -25.01
N LEU A 17 40.80 23.17 -24.45
CA LEU A 17 40.78 23.89 -23.17
C LEU A 17 39.82 25.08 -23.22
N ARG A 18 39.89 25.91 -24.26
CA ARG A 18 38.97 27.05 -24.42
C ARG A 18 37.49 26.62 -24.52
N ARG A 19 37.19 25.51 -25.19
CA ARG A 19 35.83 24.97 -25.28
C ARG A 19 35.33 24.47 -23.92
N ALA A 20 36.18 23.74 -23.19
CA ALA A 20 35.85 23.25 -21.85
C ALA A 20 35.57 24.42 -20.88
N VAL A 21 36.42 25.44 -20.87
CA VAL A 21 36.20 26.65 -20.04
C VAL A 21 34.89 27.35 -20.40
N LYS A 22 34.57 27.51 -21.69
CA LYS A 22 33.29 28.09 -22.11
C LYS A 22 32.08 27.25 -21.68
N ALA A 23 32.17 25.92 -21.73
CA ALA A 23 31.10 25.04 -21.27
C ALA A 23 30.90 25.19 -19.75
N MET A 24 31.97 25.18 -18.97
CA MET A 24 31.90 25.42 -17.52
C MET A 24 31.34 26.81 -17.18
N SER A 25 31.69 27.85 -17.95
CA SER A 25 31.12 29.18 -17.76
C SER A 25 29.60 29.20 -17.99
N LYS A 26 29.11 28.53 -19.04
CA LYS A 26 27.68 28.40 -19.30
C LYS A 26 26.95 27.61 -18.22
N GLU A 27 27.51 26.47 -17.78
CA GLU A 27 26.94 25.70 -16.68
C GLU A 27 26.84 26.53 -15.40
N LYS A 28 27.84 27.36 -15.10
CA LYS A 28 27.79 28.31 -13.98
C LYS A 28 26.69 29.35 -14.14
N GLU A 29 26.51 29.90 -15.34
CA GLU A 29 25.42 30.84 -15.63
C GLU A 29 24.04 30.19 -15.42
N ASP A 30 23.84 28.97 -15.92
CA ASP A 30 22.59 28.21 -15.74
C ASP A 30 22.32 27.89 -14.25
N ILE A 31 23.37 27.50 -13.51
CA ILE A 31 23.27 27.27 -12.06
C ILE A 31 22.90 28.57 -11.34
N ASN A 32 23.52 29.70 -11.69
CA ASN A 32 23.22 30.99 -11.07
C ASN A 32 21.77 31.42 -11.34
N LEU A 33 21.25 31.22 -12.56
CA LEU A 33 19.85 31.47 -12.88
C LEU A 33 18.91 30.60 -12.03
N GLY A 34 19.27 29.33 -11.82
CA GLY A 34 18.56 28.43 -10.93
C GLY A 34 18.57 28.89 -9.47
N ILE A 35 19.72 29.36 -8.99
CA ILE A 35 19.88 29.92 -7.64
C ILE A 35 19.01 31.18 -7.48
N ASP A 36 19.05 32.11 -8.42
CA ASP A 36 18.25 33.33 -8.39
C ASP A 36 16.74 33.02 -8.36
N LEU A 37 16.31 32.00 -9.13
CA LEU A 37 14.92 31.55 -9.11
C LEU A 37 14.53 30.98 -7.74
N ILE A 38 15.41 30.20 -7.12
CA ILE A 38 15.20 29.63 -5.78
C ILE A 38 15.15 30.75 -4.73
N ILE A 39 16.04 31.74 -4.80
CA ILE A 39 16.05 32.89 -3.89
C ILE A 39 14.72 33.63 -4.00
N ARG A 40 14.28 34.01 -5.20
CA ARG A 40 13.00 34.70 -5.42
C ARG A 40 11.81 33.88 -4.94
N ALA A 41 11.83 32.56 -5.17
CA ALA A 41 10.77 31.68 -4.68
C ALA A 41 10.75 31.61 -3.14
N SER A 42 11.93 31.57 -2.52
CA SER A 42 12.09 31.52 -1.07
C SER A 42 11.62 32.83 -0.41
N GLU A 43 12.01 33.99 -0.96
CA GLU A 43 11.55 35.31 -0.52
C GLU A 43 10.03 35.43 -0.64
N LYS A 44 9.45 34.99 -1.76
CA LYS A 44 8.00 35.00 -1.97
C LYS A 44 7.27 34.12 -0.95
N LEU A 45 7.82 32.96 -0.62
CA LEU A 45 7.26 32.07 0.40
C LEU A 45 7.40 32.68 1.80
N ALA A 46 8.54 33.29 2.12
CA ALA A 46 8.77 33.97 3.39
C ALA A 46 7.75 35.08 3.61
N MET A 47 7.60 36.00 2.64
CA MET A 47 6.60 37.09 2.74
C MET A 47 5.17 36.56 2.89
N ARG A 48 4.82 35.50 2.15
CA ARG A 48 3.48 34.88 2.29
C ARG A 48 3.26 34.29 3.67
N ASN A 49 4.27 33.64 4.24
CA ASN A 49 4.18 33.10 5.59
C ASN A 49 4.02 34.24 6.61
N GLU A 50 4.79 35.32 6.50
CA GLU A 50 4.64 36.49 7.37
C GLU A 50 3.24 37.09 7.30
N ILE A 51 2.68 37.26 6.09
CA ILE A 51 1.29 37.71 5.89
C ILE A 51 0.32 36.76 6.59
N PHE A 52 0.45 35.45 6.37
CA PHE A 52 -0.43 34.47 7.01
C PHE A 52 -0.30 34.44 8.53
N GLU A 53 0.89 34.64 9.07
CA GLU A 53 1.10 34.74 10.52
C GLU A 53 0.39 35.96 11.09
N HIS A 54 0.55 37.12 10.46
CA HIS A 54 -0.13 38.35 10.87
C HIS A 54 -1.65 38.24 10.74
N GLU A 55 -2.17 37.67 9.64
CA GLU A 55 -3.60 37.42 9.46
C GLU A 55 -4.13 36.47 10.53
N ASN A 56 -3.43 35.37 10.82
CA ASN A 56 -3.83 34.43 11.86
C ASN A 56 -3.83 35.08 13.25
N GLN A 57 -2.84 35.92 13.55
CA GLN A 57 -2.81 36.70 14.79
C GLN A 57 -4.00 37.68 14.86
N GLY A 58 -4.28 38.40 13.76
CA GLY A 58 -5.43 39.29 13.63
C GLY A 58 -6.77 38.55 13.84
N LEU A 59 -6.94 37.39 13.22
CA LEU A 59 -8.13 36.55 13.40
C LEU A 59 -8.24 36.02 14.84
N CYS A 60 -7.13 35.60 15.44
CA CYS A 60 -7.13 35.16 16.84
C CYS A 60 -7.56 36.27 17.80
N THR A 61 -7.01 37.48 17.62
CA THR A 61 -7.38 38.65 18.44
C THR A 61 -8.84 39.05 18.21
N ALA A 62 -9.31 39.07 16.96
CA ALA A 62 -10.71 39.33 16.61
C ALA A 62 -11.65 38.31 17.26
N LEU A 63 -11.32 37.01 17.23
CA LEU A 63 -12.11 35.97 17.89
C LEU A 63 -12.15 36.13 19.41
N VAL A 64 -11.05 36.53 20.04
CA VAL A 64 -11.02 36.82 21.48
C VAL A 64 -11.91 38.02 21.81
N ASN A 65 -11.82 39.09 21.04
CA ASN A 65 -12.61 40.29 21.23
C ASN A 65 -14.10 40.02 21.02
N GLU A 66 -14.45 39.30 19.96
CA GLU A 66 -15.83 38.88 19.69
C GLU A 66 -16.39 38.00 20.80
N LYS A 67 -15.59 37.06 21.35
CA LYS A 67 -16.00 36.28 22.53
C LYS A 67 -16.24 37.18 23.74
N LYS A 68 -15.40 38.20 23.98
CA LYS A 68 -15.60 39.17 25.07
C LYS A 68 -16.88 39.98 24.87
N TRP A 69 -17.15 40.45 23.65
CA TRP A 69 -18.36 41.19 23.31
C TRP A 69 -19.62 40.35 23.50
N ARG A 70 -19.62 39.11 23.02
CA ARG A 70 -20.72 38.16 23.26
C ARG A 70 -20.95 37.89 24.74
N LYS A 71 -19.88 37.77 25.54
CA LYS A 71 -20.00 37.62 27.00
C LYS A 71 -20.60 38.86 27.66
N ARG A 72 -20.20 40.08 27.24
CA ARG A 72 -20.71 41.35 27.77
C ARG A 72 -22.18 41.59 27.43
N GLY A 73 -22.61 41.24 26.21
CA GLY A 73 -23.99 41.37 25.75
C GLY A 73 -24.92 40.24 26.20
N ARG A 74 -24.38 39.16 26.76
CA ARG A 74 -25.21 38.02 27.21
C ARG A 74 -26.00 38.42 28.45
N PRO A 75 -27.34 38.32 28.44
CA PRO A 75 -28.13 38.62 29.62
C PRO A 75 -27.75 37.65 30.74
N ALA A 76 -27.47 38.20 31.93
CA ALA A 76 -27.10 37.40 33.09
C ALA A 76 -28.26 36.55 33.63
N GLY A 77 -29.49 36.72 33.13
CA GLY A 77 -30.69 36.05 33.66
C GLY A 77 -31.08 36.58 35.05
N LEU A 78 -30.72 37.83 35.35
CA LEU A 78 -31.04 38.48 36.61
C LEU A 78 -32.49 39.01 36.63
N PHE A 79 -32.99 39.40 35.46
CA PHE A 79 -34.35 39.87 35.27
C PHE A 79 -35.36 38.73 35.29
N ASP A 80 -36.49 38.97 35.95
CA ASP A 80 -37.66 38.11 35.90
C ASP A 80 -38.42 38.38 34.59
N GLN A 81 -38.56 37.34 33.76
CA GLN A 81 -39.23 37.42 32.47
C GLN A 81 -40.76 37.33 32.61
N GLU A 82 -41.27 36.82 33.73
CA GLU A 82 -42.70 36.67 33.95
C GLU A 82 -43.38 38.01 34.29
N ARG A 83 -42.61 38.96 34.84
CA ARG A 83 -43.09 40.29 35.22
C ARG A 83 -42.14 41.41 34.74
N PRO A 84 -42.09 41.69 33.43
CA PRO A 84 -41.15 42.67 32.86
C PRO A 84 -41.50 44.12 33.22
N GLY A 85 -42.75 44.44 33.55
CA GLY A 85 -43.21 45.79 33.89
C GLY A 85 -43.17 46.14 35.38
N ALA A 86 -42.80 45.20 36.25
CA ALA A 86 -42.71 45.43 37.69
C ALA A 86 -41.31 45.94 38.06
N ALA A 87 -41.23 46.77 39.11
CA ALA A 87 -39.94 47.15 39.70
C ALA A 87 -39.23 45.89 40.24
N GLN A 88 -38.02 45.62 39.74
CA GLN A 88 -37.23 44.46 40.15
C GLN A 88 -36.05 44.90 41.01
N PHE A 89 -35.96 44.36 42.22
CA PHE A 89 -34.86 44.63 43.15
C PHE A 89 -33.76 43.59 43.01
N PHE A 90 -32.51 44.06 43.02
CA PHE A 90 -31.32 43.22 42.91
C PHE A 90 -30.47 43.34 44.18
N SER A 91 -30.57 42.34 45.06
CA SER A 91 -29.67 42.24 46.20
C SER A 91 -28.28 41.72 45.76
N PRO A 92 -27.19 42.12 46.43
CA PRO A 92 -25.85 41.61 46.14
C PRO A 92 -25.77 40.08 46.17
N ALA A 93 -26.48 39.44 47.11
CA ALA A 93 -26.56 37.99 47.22
C ALA A 93 -27.20 37.34 45.98
N LYS A 94 -28.30 37.92 45.45
CA LYS A 94 -28.97 37.43 44.23
C LYS A 94 -28.04 37.54 43.02
N VAL A 95 -27.33 38.66 42.88
CA VAL A 95 -26.35 38.86 41.80
C VAL A 95 -25.19 37.86 41.90
N ALA A 96 -24.68 37.62 43.12
CA ALA A 96 -23.62 36.64 43.35
C ALA A 96 -24.04 35.21 42.98
N ALA A 97 -25.25 34.79 43.36
CA ALA A 97 -25.79 33.48 43.03
C ALA A 97 -25.89 33.26 41.51
N VAL A 98 -26.38 34.26 40.77
CA VAL A 98 -26.45 34.21 39.30
C VAL A 98 -25.06 34.09 38.67
N ARG A 99 -24.08 34.86 39.17
CA ARG A 99 -22.69 34.77 38.69
C ARG A 99 -22.06 33.40 38.96
N SER A 100 -22.35 32.78 40.10
CA SER A 100 -21.85 31.44 40.42
C SER A 100 -22.46 30.38 39.50
N ARG A 101 -23.78 30.38 39.29
CA ARG A 101 -24.45 29.48 38.32
C ARG A 101 -23.89 29.61 36.90
N MET A 102 -23.61 30.85 36.47
CA MET A 102 -23.02 31.10 35.16
C MET A 102 -21.61 30.53 35.03
N ARG A 103 -20.79 30.64 36.09
CA ARG A 103 -19.45 30.02 36.14
C ARG A 103 -19.54 28.50 36.12
N GLU A 104 -20.41 27.91 36.93
CA GLU A 104 -20.64 26.46 36.96
C GLU A 104 -21.04 25.92 35.58
N LEU A 105 -21.95 26.61 34.88
CA LEU A 105 -22.35 26.23 33.53
C LEU A 105 -21.20 26.35 32.51
N GLU A 106 -20.36 27.38 32.63
CA GLU A 106 -19.15 27.52 31.79
C GLU A 106 -18.16 26.38 32.08
N GLU A 107 -17.92 26.04 33.35
CA GLU A 107 -17.05 24.93 33.73
C GLU A 107 -17.57 23.58 33.25
N GLN A 108 -18.87 23.31 33.39
CA GLN A 108 -19.49 22.09 32.86
C GLN A 108 -19.26 21.96 31.36
N LYS A 109 -19.52 23.03 30.59
CA LYS A 109 -19.26 23.05 29.14
C LYS A 109 -17.78 22.80 28.81
N GLN A 110 -16.84 23.33 29.60
CA GLN A 110 -15.41 23.06 29.39
C GLN A 110 -15.05 21.60 29.68
N ARG A 111 -15.58 21.04 30.78
CA ARG A 111 -15.38 19.62 31.14
C ARG A 111 -15.95 18.69 30.07
N GLU A 112 -17.12 18.99 29.52
CA GLU A 112 -17.72 18.22 28.41
C GLU A 112 -16.86 18.27 27.14
N LYS A 113 -16.35 19.45 26.78
CA LYS A 113 -15.44 19.60 25.63
C LYS A 113 -14.16 18.79 25.82
N ALA A 114 -13.55 18.86 27.01
CA ALA A 114 -12.34 18.09 27.33
C ALA A 114 -12.60 16.58 27.21
N LYS A 115 -13.72 16.09 27.77
CA LYS A 115 -14.14 14.69 27.64
C LYS A 115 -14.38 14.28 26.18
N ALA A 116 -14.99 15.14 25.38
CA ALA A 116 -15.23 14.87 23.96
C ALA A 116 -13.91 14.79 23.17
N GLU A 117 -12.95 15.67 23.48
CA GLU A 117 -11.63 15.66 22.86
C GLU A 117 -10.83 14.40 23.25
N GLU A 118 -10.84 14.04 24.53
CA GLU A 118 -10.20 12.82 25.02
C GLU A 118 -10.79 11.58 24.33
N ARG A 119 -12.12 11.48 24.22
CA ARG A 119 -12.80 10.42 23.46
C ARG A 119 -12.34 10.37 22.00
N ARG A 120 -12.16 11.53 21.35
CA ARG A 120 -11.67 11.59 19.98
C ARG A 120 -10.22 11.09 19.86
N ARG A 121 -9.35 11.48 20.79
CA ARG A 121 -7.95 11.02 20.86
C ARG A 121 -7.87 9.52 21.10
N ASN A 122 -8.64 8.99 22.04
CA ASN A 122 -8.67 7.56 22.34
C ASN A 122 -9.15 6.74 21.14
N ARG A 123 -10.19 7.21 20.44
CA ARG A 123 -10.67 6.56 19.19
C ARG A 123 -9.61 6.57 18.08
N ALA A 124 -8.84 7.64 17.96
CA ALA A 124 -7.76 7.72 16.98
C ALA A 124 -6.63 6.73 17.31
N ALA A 125 -6.21 6.67 18.57
CA ALA A 125 -5.19 5.74 19.04
C ALA A 125 -5.63 4.27 18.88
N GLU A 126 -6.91 3.96 19.16
CA GLU A 126 -7.45 2.61 18.97
C GLU A 126 -7.45 2.20 17.49
N LYS A 127 -7.82 3.11 16.59
CA LYS A 127 -7.76 2.86 15.13
C LYS A 127 -6.33 2.59 14.67
N GLU A 128 -5.38 3.35 15.17
CA GLU A 128 -3.97 3.18 14.83
C GLU A 128 -3.43 1.82 15.32
N ARG A 129 -3.73 1.44 16.57
CA ARG A 129 -3.37 0.11 17.11
C ARG A 129 -3.95 -1.02 16.27
N LYS A 130 -5.24 -0.95 15.93
CA LYS A 130 -5.91 -1.95 15.06
C LYS A 130 -5.28 -2.00 13.67
N ALA A 131 -4.89 -0.86 13.10
CA ALA A 131 -4.21 -0.82 11.82
C ALA A 131 -2.83 -1.49 11.88
N GLN A 132 -2.05 -1.22 12.93
CA GLN A 132 -0.75 -1.86 13.13
C GLN A 132 -0.87 -3.38 13.32
N GLU A 133 -1.84 -3.85 14.10
CA GLU A 133 -2.12 -5.28 14.25
C GLU A 133 -2.53 -5.93 12.92
N ALA A 134 -3.37 -5.27 12.13
CA ALA A 134 -3.77 -5.75 10.81
C ALA A 134 -2.58 -5.85 9.85
N LEU A 135 -1.64 -4.89 9.90
CA LEU A 135 -0.41 -4.94 9.11
C LEU A 135 0.47 -6.11 9.53
N LYS A 136 0.73 -6.30 10.83
CA LYS A 136 1.51 -7.45 11.34
C LYS A 136 0.91 -8.79 10.89
N LYS A 137 -0.41 -8.95 11.04
CA LYS A 137 -1.12 -10.16 10.58
C LYS A 137 -1.04 -10.36 9.07
N ARG A 138 -1.03 -9.29 8.28
CA ARG A 138 -0.86 -9.35 6.83
C ARG A 138 0.55 -9.79 6.45
N GLU A 139 1.57 -9.30 7.16
CA GLU A 139 2.96 -9.70 6.97
C GLU A 139 3.20 -11.16 7.32
N GLU A 140 2.68 -11.63 8.46
CA GLU A 140 2.73 -13.04 8.85
C GLU A 140 2.10 -13.95 7.79
N ARG A 141 0.91 -13.58 7.29
CA ARG A 141 0.25 -14.31 6.20
C ARG A 141 1.08 -14.31 4.92
N ARG A 142 1.79 -13.23 4.62
CA ARG A 142 2.68 -13.14 3.45
C ARG A 142 3.89 -14.05 3.61
N LYS A 143 4.52 -14.07 4.80
CA LYS A 143 5.64 -14.98 5.12
C LYS A 143 5.23 -16.44 5.02
N ALA A 144 4.12 -16.84 5.65
CA ALA A 144 3.60 -18.20 5.60
C ALA A 144 3.27 -18.65 4.15
N ARG A 145 2.75 -17.74 3.30
CA ARG A 145 2.53 -18.03 1.88
C ARG A 145 3.84 -18.21 1.12
N ALA A 146 4.84 -17.38 1.38
CA ALA A 146 6.15 -17.48 0.75
C ALA A 146 6.86 -18.79 1.13
N GLU A 147 6.84 -19.17 2.41
CA GLU A 147 7.39 -20.45 2.89
C GLU A 147 6.70 -21.65 2.24
N LYS A 148 5.37 -21.62 2.14
CA LYS A 148 4.61 -22.69 1.47
C LYS A 148 4.94 -22.80 -0.02
N LEU A 149 5.19 -21.68 -0.69
CA LEU A 149 5.64 -21.68 -2.10
C LEU A 149 7.05 -22.28 -2.22
N GLN A 150 7.97 -21.88 -1.36
CA GLN A 150 9.34 -22.43 -1.33
C GLN A 150 9.34 -23.94 -1.05
N GLN A 151 8.52 -24.42 -0.11
CA GLN A 151 8.39 -25.86 0.15
C GLN A 151 7.87 -26.61 -1.08
N LYS A 152 6.87 -26.06 -1.79
CA LYS A 152 6.37 -26.66 -3.03
C LYS A 152 7.40 -26.68 -4.15
N GLU A 153 8.24 -25.66 -4.27
CA GLU A 153 9.34 -25.63 -5.24
C GLU A 153 10.38 -26.70 -4.92
N ARG A 154 10.82 -26.79 -3.66
CA ARG A 154 11.73 -27.86 -3.22
C ARG A 154 11.17 -29.25 -3.47
N GLU A 155 9.89 -29.48 -3.16
CA GLU A 155 9.25 -30.78 -3.42
C GLU A 155 9.19 -31.10 -4.92
N ARG A 156 8.98 -30.10 -5.78
CA ARG A 156 9.02 -30.28 -7.25
C ARG A 156 10.42 -30.62 -7.72
N GLU A 157 11.45 -29.93 -7.22
CA GLU A 157 12.85 -30.22 -7.54
C GLU A 157 13.23 -31.64 -7.10
N GLU A 158 12.90 -32.02 -5.87
CA GLU A 158 13.13 -33.38 -5.37
C GLU A 158 12.43 -34.44 -6.23
N ARG A 159 11.19 -34.19 -6.66
CA ARG A 159 10.46 -35.09 -7.58
C ARG A 159 11.19 -35.21 -8.92
N LEU A 160 11.68 -34.11 -9.49
CA LEU A 160 12.44 -34.13 -10.75
C LEU A 160 13.74 -34.92 -10.60
N VAL A 161 14.49 -34.71 -9.51
CA VAL A 161 15.71 -35.48 -9.21
C VAL A 161 15.39 -36.97 -9.07
N ARG A 162 14.35 -37.34 -8.31
CA ARG A 162 13.91 -38.74 -8.18
C ARG A 162 13.54 -39.37 -9.52
N LEU A 163 12.87 -38.63 -10.40
CA LEU A 163 12.54 -39.12 -11.74
C LEU A 163 13.80 -39.35 -12.59
N GLN A 164 14.79 -38.45 -12.52
CA GLN A 164 16.06 -38.61 -13.23
C GLN A 164 16.86 -39.82 -12.72
N VAL A 165 16.99 -39.98 -11.40
CA VAL A 165 17.67 -41.13 -10.78
C VAL A 165 16.98 -42.44 -11.18
N ASN A 166 15.65 -42.51 -11.10
CA ASN A 166 14.90 -43.70 -11.53
C ASN A 166 15.07 -44.00 -13.03
N LYS A 167 15.18 -42.97 -13.88
CA LYS A 167 15.45 -43.15 -15.32
C LYS A 167 16.84 -43.73 -15.56
N GLN A 168 17.86 -43.26 -14.84
CA GLN A 168 19.23 -43.80 -14.91
C GLN A 168 19.27 -45.27 -14.46
N ILE A 169 18.66 -45.60 -13.30
CA ILE A 169 18.57 -46.98 -12.81
C ILE A 169 17.88 -47.91 -13.83
N ARG A 170 16.82 -47.42 -14.50
CA ARG A 170 16.14 -48.20 -15.56
C ARG A 170 17.05 -48.46 -16.75
N GLN A 171 17.77 -47.43 -17.22
CA GLN A 171 18.72 -47.55 -18.32
C GLN A 171 19.85 -48.53 -17.97
N GLU A 172 20.40 -48.44 -16.76
CA GLU A 172 21.45 -49.32 -16.27
C GLU A 172 20.99 -50.78 -16.16
N LYS A 173 19.77 -51.01 -15.62
CA LYS A 173 19.14 -52.34 -15.62
C LYS A 173 18.86 -52.87 -17.03
N GLN A 174 18.54 -52.01 -17.98
CA GLN A 174 18.36 -52.39 -19.39
C GLN A 174 19.69 -52.79 -20.03
N LEU A 175 20.75 -52.01 -19.81
CA LEU A 175 22.10 -52.34 -20.28
C LEU A 175 22.59 -53.66 -19.69
N GLN A 176 22.36 -53.91 -18.40
CA GLN A 176 22.68 -55.20 -17.77
C GLN A 176 21.87 -56.36 -18.38
N LYS A 177 20.56 -56.16 -18.63
CA LYS A 177 19.73 -57.17 -19.31
C LYS A 177 20.18 -57.44 -20.74
N ASP A 178 20.59 -56.41 -21.47
CA ASP A 178 21.05 -56.53 -22.85
C ASP A 178 22.43 -57.19 -22.92
N GLN A 179 23.30 -56.96 -21.93
CA GLN A 179 24.55 -57.70 -21.74
C GLN A 179 24.27 -59.19 -21.44
N GLN A 180 23.37 -59.50 -20.51
CA GLN A 180 22.96 -60.88 -20.21
C GLN A 180 22.26 -61.59 -21.40
N LYS A 181 21.51 -60.86 -22.23
CA LYS A 181 20.93 -61.39 -23.49
C LYS A 181 21.96 -61.60 -24.59
N LYS A 182 23.02 -60.79 -24.66
CA LYS A 182 24.14 -61.02 -25.58
C LYS A 182 24.96 -62.25 -25.18
N GLU A 183 25.04 -62.55 -23.88
CA GLU A 183 25.66 -63.79 -23.37
C GLU A 183 24.78 -65.03 -23.60
N LYS A 184 23.44 -64.89 -23.61
CA LYS A 184 22.50 -65.97 -23.95
C LYS A 184 21.95 -65.82 -25.38
N LYS A 185 22.69 -66.25 -26.40
CA LYS A 185 22.15 -66.46 -27.76
C LYS A 185 21.00 -67.48 -27.73
N PRO A 186 19.77 -67.16 -28.20
CA PRO A 186 18.80 -68.18 -28.55
C PRO A 186 18.81 -68.45 -30.05
N GLN A 187 18.80 -69.74 -30.40
CA GLN A 187 18.56 -70.23 -31.75
C GLN A 187 17.17 -69.80 -32.26
N LYS A 188 17.17 -69.34 -33.50
CA LYS A 188 16.02 -68.91 -34.30
C LYS A 188 15.04 -70.08 -34.48
N ARG A 189 13.78 -69.91 -34.08
CA ARG A 189 12.66 -70.72 -34.60
C ARG A 189 11.62 -69.78 -35.20
N LYS A 190 11.38 -69.97 -36.50
CA LYS A 190 10.27 -69.38 -37.24
C LYS A 190 8.97 -69.93 -36.65
N ARG A 191 7.98 -69.05 -36.46
CA ARG A 191 6.57 -69.42 -36.32
C ARG A 191 5.77 -68.57 -37.28
N GLU A 192 4.83 -69.27 -37.90
CA GLU A 192 4.01 -68.88 -39.03
C GLU A 192 2.96 -67.83 -38.65
N ASP A 193 2.62 -67.04 -39.66
CA ASP A 193 1.57 -66.04 -39.63
C ASP A 193 0.21 -66.69 -39.36
N SER A 194 -0.46 -66.25 -38.29
CA SER A 194 -1.91 -66.40 -38.16
C SER A 194 -2.51 -64.99 -38.16
N ALA A 195 -3.20 -64.69 -39.25
CA ALA A 195 -3.97 -63.47 -39.41
C ALA A 195 -5.12 -63.46 -38.41
N THR A 196 -4.96 -62.75 -37.29
CA THR A 196 -6.08 -62.34 -36.46
C THR A 196 -6.82 -61.19 -37.13
N GLU A 197 -8.08 -61.46 -37.45
CA GLU A 197 -9.06 -60.54 -38.02
C GLU A 197 -9.10 -59.21 -37.28
N SER A 198 -9.06 -58.13 -38.05
CA SER A 198 -9.12 -56.76 -37.56
C SER A 198 -10.54 -56.43 -37.09
N ALA A 199 -10.69 -56.26 -35.77
CA ALA A 199 -11.91 -55.73 -35.18
C ALA A 199 -12.23 -54.34 -35.77
N LYS A 200 -13.37 -54.24 -36.46
CA LYS A 200 -13.91 -53.01 -37.05
C LYS A 200 -13.97 -51.89 -35.99
N ARG A 201 -13.25 -50.79 -36.24
CA ARG A 201 -13.26 -49.58 -35.39
C ARG A 201 -14.66 -48.94 -35.42
N HIS A 202 -15.25 -48.72 -34.25
CA HIS A 202 -16.52 -48.02 -34.12
C HIS A 202 -16.37 -46.51 -34.34
N LYS A 203 -17.30 -45.90 -35.08
CA LYS A 203 -17.33 -44.45 -35.36
C LYS A 203 -17.59 -43.67 -34.07
N SER A 204 -16.63 -42.86 -33.63
CA SER A 204 -16.80 -41.92 -32.51
C SER A 204 -17.47 -40.64 -33.03
N VAL A 205 -18.57 -40.21 -32.40
CA VAL A 205 -19.22 -38.94 -32.72
C VAL A 205 -18.64 -37.85 -31.81
N VAL A 206 -18.31 -36.69 -32.39
CA VAL A 206 -17.77 -35.54 -31.66
C VAL A 206 -18.93 -34.68 -31.18
N GLY A 207 -19.07 -34.50 -29.87
CA GLY A 207 -20.09 -33.61 -29.30
C GLY A 207 -19.77 -32.12 -29.51
N ARG A 208 -20.74 -31.23 -29.23
CA ARG A 208 -20.59 -29.76 -29.38
C ARG A 208 -19.36 -29.15 -28.68
N ASN A 209 -18.86 -29.80 -27.63
CA ASN A 209 -17.68 -29.36 -26.87
C ASN A 209 -16.36 -30.04 -27.31
N GLY A 210 -16.34 -30.68 -28.48
CA GLY A 210 -15.13 -31.29 -29.06
C GLY A 210 -14.68 -32.62 -28.45
N ARG A 211 -15.43 -33.19 -27.49
CA ARG A 211 -15.13 -34.50 -26.90
C ARG A 211 -15.66 -35.64 -27.77
N GLN A 212 -14.82 -36.65 -28.00
CA GLN A 212 -15.21 -37.92 -28.62
C GLN A 212 -16.08 -38.73 -27.64
N ILE A 213 -17.29 -39.08 -28.06
CA ILE A 213 -18.22 -39.88 -27.27
C ILE A 213 -18.48 -41.20 -28.01
N THR A 214 -18.36 -42.31 -27.28
CA THR A 214 -18.73 -43.63 -27.77
C THR A 214 -20.19 -43.90 -27.45
N LEU A 215 -21.06 -43.89 -28.47
CA LEU A 215 -22.49 -44.12 -28.27
C LEU A 215 -22.79 -45.61 -27.95
N PRO A 216 -23.75 -45.91 -27.05
CA PRO A 216 -24.23 -47.26 -26.82
C PRO A 216 -24.83 -47.90 -28.09
N LEU A 217 -24.78 -49.23 -28.18
CA LEU A 217 -25.16 -50.00 -29.38
C LEU A 217 -26.58 -49.70 -29.91
N ARG A 218 -27.52 -49.36 -29.01
CA ARG A 218 -28.94 -49.12 -29.32
C ARG A 218 -29.21 -47.78 -30.02
N PHE A 219 -28.22 -46.91 -30.11
CA PHE A 219 -28.32 -45.57 -30.71
C PHE A 219 -27.34 -45.39 -31.87
N ARG A 220 -27.00 -46.49 -32.56
CA ARG A 220 -26.09 -46.53 -33.71
C ARG A 220 -26.87 -46.93 -34.96
N ASP A 221 -27.72 -46.03 -35.44
CA ASP A 221 -28.42 -46.12 -36.74
C ASP A 221 -28.04 -44.91 -37.62
#